data_AF-A0A537FPH0-F1
#
_entry.id   AF-A0A537FPH0-F1
#
_cell.length_a   1.000
_cell.length_b   1.000
_cell.length_c   1.000
_cell.angle_alpha   90.00
_cell.angle_beta   90.00
_cell.angle_gamma   90.00
#
_symmetry.space_group_name_H-M   'P 1'
#
loop_
_entity.id
_entity.type
_entity.pdbx_description
1 polymer ?
#
loop_
_entity_poly.entity_id
_entity_poly.type
_entity_poly.pdbx_seq_one_letter_code
_entity_poly.pdbx_strand_id
1 'polypeptide(L)' 'MPHTVTTCDSAHYSSADCAAQNAAGLDRFASVPISSGKTFSHTFTTAGTYYYYCTPHPWMRGEIIVQ' A
#
# COMPACT_ATOMS: atom_id res chain seq x y z
N MET A 1 -6.08 -17.63 -2.90
CA MET A 1 -5.57 -16.93 -1.71
C MET A 1 -5.81 -15.44 -1.91
N PRO A 2 -6.39 -14.70 -0.93
CA PRO A 2 -6.65 -13.28 -1.10
C PRO A 2 -5.40 -12.45 -0.86
N HIS A 3 -5.29 -11.31 -1.53
CA HIS A 3 -4.21 -10.33 -1.34
C HIS A 3 -4.77 -9.02 -0.82
N THR A 4 -3.92 -8.13 -0.29
CA THR A 4 -4.31 -6.76 0.00
C THR A 4 -3.32 -5.79 -0.61
N VAL A 5 -3.74 -4.54 -0.72
CA VAL A 5 -2.89 -3.39 -1.00
C VAL A 5 -3.05 -2.45 0.19
N THR A 6 -2.03 -2.36 1.03
CA THR A 6 -2.06 -1.58 2.27
C THR A 6 -0.90 -0.59 2.28
N THR A 7 -1.19 0.68 2.55
CA THR A 7 -0.20 1.76 2.68
C THR A 7 0.85 1.44 3.75
N CYS A 8 2.11 1.77 3.45
CA CYS A 8 3.20 1.72 4.43
C CYS A 8 3.21 3.01 5.24
N ASP A 9 2.43 3.06 6.32
CA ASP A 9 2.38 4.19 7.23
C ASP A 9 2.47 3.74 8.71
N SER A 10 2.64 4.71 9.61
CA SER A 10 2.79 4.46 11.05
C SER A 10 1.56 3.79 11.70
N ALA A 11 0.38 3.87 11.09
CA ALA A 11 -0.84 3.24 11.58
C ALA A 11 -1.11 1.86 10.95
N HIS A 12 -0.55 1.59 9.77
CA HIS A 12 -0.89 0.40 8.99
C HIS A 12 0.26 -0.59 8.82
N TYR A 13 1.54 -0.23 8.99
CA TYR A 13 2.69 -1.12 9.26
C TYR A 13 4.00 -0.34 9.16
N SER A 14 4.76 -0.22 10.25
CA SER A 14 5.72 0.89 10.38
C SER A 14 7.20 0.58 10.12
N SER A 15 7.66 -0.65 9.85
CA SER A 15 9.10 -0.83 9.51
C SER A 15 9.59 -2.22 9.10
N ALA A 16 8.98 -3.33 9.52
CA ALA A 16 9.57 -4.65 9.27
C ALA A 16 9.42 -5.13 7.81
N ASP A 17 8.30 -4.79 7.17
CA ASP A 17 7.91 -5.37 5.88
C ASP A 17 7.76 -4.34 4.75
N CYS A 18 7.93 -3.05 5.06
CA CYS A 18 7.89 -1.95 4.10
C CYS A 18 9.30 -1.50 3.72
N ALA A 19 9.53 -1.18 2.44
CA ALA A 19 10.82 -0.65 1.99
C ALA A 19 11.12 0.73 2.60
N ALA A 20 10.08 1.57 2.76
CA ALA A 20 10.11 2.84 3.47
C ALA A 20 8.70 3.21 3.94
N GLN A 21 8.60 4.19 4.84
CA GLN A 21 7.32 4.81 5.19
C GLN A 21 6.93 5.87 4.16
N ASN A 22 5.63 6.00 3.92
CA ASN A 22 5.08 7.07 3.10
C ASN A 22 5.35 8.43 3.75
N ALA A 23 5.71 9.41 2.93
CA ALA A 23 5.90 10.77 3.38
C ALA A 23 4.61 11.31 4.03
N ALA A 24 4.77 12.17 5.04
CA ALA A 24 3.63 12.82 5.68
C ALA A 24 2.82 13.64 4.66
N GLY A 25 1.49 13.54 4.74
CA GLY A 25 0.59 14.26 3.84
C GLY A 25 0.21 13.51 2.56
N LEU A 26 0.81 12.34 2.28
CA LEU A 26 0.34 11.47 1.20
C LEU A 26 -0.95 10.74 1.58
N ASP A 27 -1.77 10.49 0.56
CA ASP A 27 -3.01 9.72 0.66
C ASP A 27 -2.76 8.33 1.27
N ARG A 28 -3.59 7.94 2.24
CA ARG A 28 -3.58 6.59 2.82
C ARG A 28 -4.58 5.72 2.08
N PHE A 29 -4.16 4.51 1.73
CA PHE A 29 -5.02 3.54 1.04
C PHE A 29 -4.84 2.14 1.63
N ALA A 30 -5.96 1.43 1.76
CA ALA A 30 -5.99 0.04 2.15
C ALA A 30 -7.16 -0.64 1.44
N SER A 31 -6.90 -1.78 0.81
CA SER A 31 -7.96 -2.63 0.27
C SER A 31 -8.49 -3.58 1.35
N VAL A 32 -9.75 -4.00 1.18
CA VAL A 32 -10.21 -5.28 1.78
C VAL A 32 -9.47 -6.46 1.13
N PRO A 33 -9.54 -7.69 1.68
CA PRO A 33 -9.01 -8.89 1.01
C PRO A 33 -9.55 -9.04 -0.42
N ILE A 34 -8.65 -8.99 -1.39
CA ILE A 34 -8.91 -9.08 -2.83
C ILE A 34 -8.81 -10.56 -3.22
N SER A 35 -9.96 -11.18 -3.47
CA SER A 35 -10.04 -12.56 -3.98
C SER A 35 -9.65 -12.63 -5.46
N SER A 36 -9.34 -13.85 -5.94
CA SER A 36 -8.99 -14.09 -7.35
C SER A 36 -10.05 -13.52 -8.30
N GLY A 37 -9.60 -12.85 -9.37
CA GLY A 37 -10.47 -12.21 -10.36
C GLY A 37 -11.17 -10.92 -9.89
N LYS A 38 -10.89 -10.44 -8.67
CA LYS A 38 -11.37 -9.13 -8.18
C LYS A 38 -10.27 -8.09 -8.30
N THR A 39 -10.69 -6.83 -8.29
CA THR A 39 -9.82 -5.66 -8.39
C THR A 39 -10.08 -4.69 -7.26
N PHE A 40 -9.06 -3.92 -6.93
CA PHE A 40 -9.13 -2.73 -6.08
C PHE A 40 -8.64 -1.54 -6.90
N SER A 41 -9.29 -0.40 -6.73
CA SER A 41 -8.94 0.85 -7.41
C SER A 41 -8.73 1.95 -6.41
N HIS A 42 -7.71 2.77 -6.63
CA HIS A 42 -7.44 3.98 -5.88
C HIS A 42 -6.92 5.06 -6.84
N THR A 43 -7.34 6.31 -6.61
CA THR A 43 -6.89 7.47 -7.40
C THR A 43 -5.98 8.30 -6.51
N PHE A 44 -4.72 8.43 -6.92
CA PHE A 44 -3.76 9.29 -6.25
C PHE A 44 -3.93 10.72 -6.74
N THR A 45 -4.03 11.67 -5.80
CA THR A 45 -4.24 13.09 -6.13
C THR A 45 -3.04 13.96 -5.78
N THR A 46 -2.09 13.41 -5.04
CA THR A 46 -0.89 14.11 -4.57
C THR A 46 0.35 13.49 -5.22
N ALA A 47 1.25 14.33 -5.74
CA ALA A 47 2.53 13.85 -6.26
C ALA A 47 3.42 13.33 -5.11
N GLY A 48 4.11 12.22 -5.33
CA GLY A 48 4.95 11.58 -4.32
C GLY A 48 5.16 10.09 -4.57
N THR A 49 5.95 9.47 -3.68
CA THR A 49 6.21 8.03 -3.69
C THR A 49 5.38 7.34 -2.62
N TYR A 50 4.55 6.39 -3.05
CA TYR A 50 3.66 5.61 -2.21
C TYR A 50 4.15 4.16 -2.13
N TYR A 51 4.69 3.79 -0.99
CA TYR A 51 5.01 2.43 -0.61
C TYR A 51 3.78 1.70 -0.09
N TYR A 52 3.62 0.45 -0.49
CA TYR A 52 2.55 -0.42 -0.04
C TYR A 52 3.02 -1.88 0.07
N TYR A 53 2.23 -2.67 0.78
CA TYR A 53 2.47 -4.09 0.98
C TYR A 53 1.17 -4.87 1.06
N CYS A 54 1.27 -6.20 1.00
CA CYS A 54 0.16 -7.12 1.23
C CYS A 54 0.20 -7.62 2.67
N THR A 55 -0.85 -7.37 3.45
CA THR A 55 -0.93 -7.72 4.88
C THR A 55 -0.71 -9.22 5.16
N PRO A 56 -1.38 -10.17 4.47
CA PRO A 56 -1.11 -11.60 4.69
C PRO A 56 0.21 -12.11 4.08
N HIS A 57 0.87 -11.32 3.22
CA HIS A 57 2.08 -11.72 2.50
C HIS A 57 3.08 -10.57 2.53
N PRO A 58 3.72 -10.28 3.67
CA PRO A 58 4.44 -9.01 3.83
C PRO A 58 5.66 -8.84 2.92
N TRP A 59 6.17 -9.94 2.35
CA TRP A 59 7.19 -9.92 1.29
C TRP A 59 6.70 -9.34 -0.04
N MET A 60 5.38 -9.30 -0.27
CA MET A 60 4.77 -8.64 -1.42
C MET A 60 4.66 -7.14 -1.12
N ARG A 61 5.61 -6.39 -1.65
CA ARG A 61 5.75 -4.95 -1.47
C ARG A 61 5.96 -4.28 -2.82
N GLY A 62 5.56 -3.02 -2.91
CA GLY A 62 5.72 -2.22 -4.11
C GLY A 62 5.76 -0.73 -3.81
N GLU A 63 6.08 0.04 -4.85
CA GLU A 63 6.03 1.49 -4.82
C GLU A 63 5.27 2.02 -6.04
N ILE A 64 4.61 3.16 -5.85
CA ILE A 64 3.91 3.90 -6.90
C ILE A 64 4.47 5.32 -6.87
N ILE A 65 4.98 5.80 -8.01
CA ILE A 65 5.52 7.16 -8.14
C ILE A 65 4.51 7.97 -8.94
N VAL A 66 3.97 9.03 -8.32
CA VAL A 66 3.03 9.98 -8.92
C VAL A 66 3.74 11.31 -9.12
N GLN A 67 3.62 11.89 -10.32
CA GLN A 67 4.31 13.10 -10.76
C GLN A 67 3.33 14.13 -11.30
#